data_AF-A0A978TJ87-F1
#
_entry.id   AF-A0A978TJ87-F1
#
_cell.length_a   1.000
_cell.length_b   1.000
_cell.length_c   1.000
_cell.angle_alpha   90.00
_cell.angle_beta   90.00
_cell.angle_gamma   90.00
#
_symmetry.space_group_name_H-M   'P 1'
#
loop_
_entity.id
_entity.type
_entity.pdbx_description
1 polymer ?
#
loop_
_entity_poly.entity_id
_entity_poly.type
_entity_poly.pdbx_seq_one_letter_code
_entity_poly.pdbx_strand_id
1 'polypeptide(L)'
;MGTVWELDFYSRPLLDDNQKRRWEVLICEGFVDTQANPDQLFRYSKWLSNTEVNSLNLQAALEEAIAQAPQPPTSLRYFRYQMQTMIQRACEAINLPARPSRRTVALQQWLSDRNQSFYPAQPGYTDAPTPAVAAPPPSPRPLPDALRGQQWAFVSLAAAAFQDWSEWDIDFGESFPLTPMAGEVAIPGLLIFSPRATALAAWMSGLELAYWRVEAG
;
A
#
# COMPACT_ATOMS: atom_id res chain seq x y z
N MET A 1 -18.02 0.75 4.61
CA MET A 1 -16.92 0.58 3.63
C MET A 1 -16.04 -0.53 4.15
N GLY A 2 -15.76 -1.58 3.38
CA GLY A 2 -14.85 -2.63 3.84
C GLY A 2 -13.38 -2.25 3.63
N THR A 3 -12.47 -2.90 4.33
CA THR A 3 -11.06 -2.53 4.37
C THR A 3 -10.33 -2.94 3.08
N VAL A 4 -9.30 -2.17 2.73
CA VAL A 4 -8.39 -2.52 1.63
C VAL A 4 -7.12 -3.08 2.26
N TRP A 5 -6.76 -4.31 1.92
CA TRP A 5 -5.54 -4.94 2.42
C TRP A 5 -4.32 -4.60 1.59
N GLU A 6 -3.16 -4.61 2.22
CA GLU A 6 -1.86 -4.41 1.62
C GLU A 6 -1.04 -5.70 1.75
N LEU A 7 -0.47 -6.18 0.65
CA LEU A 7 0.27 -7.45 0.56
C LEU A 7 1.72 -7.23 0.11
N ASP A 8 2.64 -7.86 0.83
CA ASP A 8 3.99 -8.18 0.34
C ASP A 8 4.18 -9.69 0.35
N PHE A 9 4.62 -10.23 -0.79
CA PHE A 9 4.99 -11.63 -0.88
C PHE A 9 6.40 -11.73 -1.46
N TYR A 10 7.41 -11.83 -0.59
CA TYR A 10 8.79 -11.73 -1.02
C TYR A 10 9.77 -12.45 -0.09
N SER A 11 10.98 -12.66 -0.60
CA SER A 11 12.09 -13.16 0.22
C SER A 11 12.54 -12.15 1.27
N ARG A 12 13.07 -12.66 2.39
CA ARG A 12 13.52 -11.90 3.56
C ARG A 12 15.03 -12.01 3.77
N PRO A 13 15.64 -11.12 4.57
CA PRO A 13 17.04 -11.22 4.96
C PRO A 13 17.31 -12.35 5.97
N LEU A 14 16.65 -13.50 5.81
CA LEU A 14 16.80 -14.68 6.66
C LEU A 14 17.15 -15.88 5.78
N LEU A 15 18.18 -16.62 6.16
CA LEU A 15 18.60 -17.87 5.52
C LEU A 15 17.98 -19.07 6.24
N ASP A 16 17.59 -20.08 5.47
CA ASP A 16 17.26 -21.40 5.99
C ASP A 16 18.52 -22.27 6.19
N ASP A 17 18.32 -23.50 6.67
CA ASP A 17 19.41 -24.46 6.92
C ASP A 17 20.20 -24.80 5.64
N ASN A 18 19.62 -24.57 4.46
CA ASN A 18 20.24 -24.79 3.15
C ASN A 18 20.89 -23.51 2.59
N GLN A 19 21.07 -22.46 3.40
CA GLN A 19 21.61 -21.16 2.99
C GLN A 19 20.79 -20.46 1.90
N LYS A 20 19.49 -20.76 1.80
CA LYS A 20 18.57 -20.07 0.88
C LYS A 20 17.71 -19.07 1.65
N ARG A 21 17.36 -17.95 1.00
CA ARG A 21 16.49 -16.96 1.62
C ARG A 21 15.10 -17.53 1.88
N ARG A 22 14.54 -17.27 3.07
CA ARG A 22 13.16 -17.60 3.42
C ARG A 22 12.20 -16.61 2.78
N TRP A 23 11.02 -17.09 2.42
CA TRP A 23 9.94 -16.28 1.88
C TRP A 23 8.90 -16.01 2.95
N GLU A 24 8.25 -14.86 2.85
CA GLU A 24 7.21 -14.48 3.78
C GLU A 24 6.07 -13.81 3.02
N VAL A 25 4.85 -14.20 3.37
CA VAL A 25 3.62 -13.50 3.04
C VAL A 25 3.32 -12.56 4.21
N LEU A 26 3.28 -11.25 3.95
CA LEU A 26 2.82 -10.23 4.88
C LEU A 26 1.56 -9.59 4.34
N ILE A 27 0.51 -9.58 5.15
CA ILE A 27 -0.77 -8.96 4.84
C ILE A 27 -1.12 -8.04 6.00
N CYS A 28 -1.55 -6.82 5.72
CA CYS A 28 -2.14 -5.96 6.74
C CYS A 28 -3.32 -5.17 6.20
N GLU A 29 -4.17 -4.67 7.10
CA GLU A 29 -5.11 -3.62 6.75
C GLU A 29 -4.36 -2.35 6.35
N GLY A 30 -4.86 -1.66 5.32
CA GLY A 30 -4.43 -0.31 4.99
C GLY A 30 -5.05 0.70 5.95
N PHE A 31 -4.45 1.89 6.02
CA PHE A 31 -4.98 2.98 6.83
C PHE A 31 -6.34 3.47 6.31
N VAL A 32 -7.25 3.73 7.25
CA VAL A 32 -8.59 4.27 6.99
C VAL A 32 -8.80 5.66 7.58
N ASP A 33 -7.91 6.12 8.48
CA ASP A 33 -7.92 7.47 9.06
C ASP A 33 -6.49 8.01 9.22
N THR A 34 -6.37 9.34 9.25
CA THR A 34 -5.19 10.11 9.65
C THR A 34 -4.77 9.88 11.11
N GLN A 35 -5.69 9.43 11.97
CA GLN A 35 -5.43 9.08 13.38
C GLN A 35 -5.30 7.57 13.61
N ALA A 36 -5.33 6.76 12.55
CA ALA A 36 -5.27 5.30 12.68
C ALA A 36 -3.93 4.88 13.32
N ASN A 37 -4.02 4.07 14.37
CA ASN A 37 -2.84 3.50 15.01
C ASN A 37 -2.34 2.30 14.19
N PRO A 38 -1.11 2.33 13.64
CA PRO A 38 -0.56 1.22 12.87
C PRO A 38 -0.54 -0.11 13.61
N ASP A 39 -0.39 -0.10 14.94
CA ASP A 39 -0.28 -1.31 15.77
C ASP A 39 -1.62 -1.98 16.07
N GLN A 40 -2.73 -1.30 15.77
CA GLN A 40 -4.07 -1.85 15.93
C GLN A 40 -4.64 -2.43 14.63
N LEU A 41 -3.93 -2.25 13.52
CA LEU A 41 -4.32 -2.83 12.23
C LEU A 41 -4.21 -4.35 12.28
N PHE A 42 -5.15 -5.04 11.64
CA PHE A 42 -4.97 -6.47 11.39
C PHE A 42 -3.68 -6.70 10.60
N ARG A 43 -2.85 -7.64 11.07
CA ARG A 43 -1.57 -8.03 10.49
C ARG A 43 -1.48 -9.55 10.49
N TYR A 44 -1.11 -10.13 9.36
CA TYR A 44 -0.91 -11.55 9.16
C TYR A 44 0.46 -11.80 8.52
N SER A 45 1.16 -12.81 9.01
CA SER A 45 2.48 -13.18 8.56
C SER A 45 2.60 -14.70 8.44
N LYS A 46 3.06 -15.20 7.28
CA LYS A 46 3.31 -16.63 7.06
C LYS A 46 4.63 -16.87 6.34
N TRP A 47 5.47 -17.70 6.96
CA TRP A 47 6.72 -18.16 6.37
C TRP A 47 6.47 -19.26 5.34
N LEU A 48 7.20 -19.21 4.24
CA LEU A 48 7.24 -20.21 3.18
C LEU A 48 8.69 -20.56 2.83
N SER A 49 8.93 -21.81 2.51
CA SER A 49 10.18 -22.27 1.87
C SER A 49 10.20 -21.88 0.39
N ASN A 50 11.38 -21.98 -0.24
CA ASN A 50 11.53 -21.69 -1.67
C ASN A 50 10.67 -22.58 -2.58
N THR A 51 10.37 -23.81 -2.17
CA THR A 51 9.52 -24.75 -2.94
C THR A 51 8.03 -24.45 -2.78
N GLU A 52 7.66 -23.66 -1.77
CA GLU A 52 6.28 -23.30 -1.48
C GLU A 52 5.86 -21.97 -2.13
N VAL A 53 6.77 -21.27 -2.81
CA VAL A 53 6.49 -19.99 -3.46
C VAL A 53 5.68 -20.20 -4.74
N ASN A 54 4.35 -20.23 -4.61
CA ASN A 54 3.43 -20.38 -5.72
C ASN A 54 2.06 -19.76 -5.38
N SER A 55 1.19 -19.64 -6.39
CA SER A 55 -0.14 -19.04 -6.22
C SER A 55 -1.08 -19.86 -5.33
N LEU A 56 -0.91 -21.18 -5.27
CA LEU A 56 -1.76 -22.06 -4.43
C LEU A 56 -1.48 -21.82 -2.93
N ASN A 57 -0.22 -21.74 -2.54
CA ASN A 57 0.14 -21.44 -1.15
C ASN A 57 -0.17 -19.99 -0.76
N LEU A 58 -0.05 -19.04 -1.71
CA LEU A 58 -0.50 -17.68 -1.47
C LEU A 58 -2.03 -17.61 -1.30
N GLN A 59 -2.79 -18.37 -2.09
CA GLN A 59 -4.24 -18.48 -1.94
C GLN A 59 -4.60 -18.99 -0.54
N ALA A 60 -3.99 -20.10 -0.10
CA ALA A 60 -4.23 -20.66 1.23
C ALA A 60 -3.86 -19.65 2.34
N ALA A 61 -2.77 -18.90 2.18
CA ALA A 61 -2.39 -17.84 3.12
C ALA A 61 -3.41 -16.69 3.17
N LEU A 62 -4.00 -16.31 2.03
CA LEU A 62 -5.07 -15.32 1.97
C LEU A 62 -6.35 -15.82 2.66
N GLU A 63 -6.75 -17.06 2.41
CA GLU A 63 -7.91 -17.69 3.06
C GLU A 63 -7.73 -17.79 4.58
N GLU A 64 -6.55 -18.19 5.04
CA GLU A 64 -6.19 -18.20 6.46
C GLU A 64 -6.24 -16.80 7.08
N ALA A 65 -5.72 -15.78 6.38
CA ALA A 65 -5.76 -14.41 6.85
C ALA A 65 -7.21 -13.90 6.94
N ILE A 66 -8.05 -14.19 5.94
CA ILE A 66 -9.47 -13.80 5.92
C ILE A 66 -10.23 -14.44 7.08
N ALA A 67 -9.94 -15.71 7.39
CA ALA A 67 -10.57 -16.41 8.51
C ALA A 67 -10.17 -15.85 9.88
N GLN A 68 -8.99 -15.24 10.00
CA GLN A 68 -8.49 -14.63 11.24
C GLN A 68 -8.89 -13.16 11.40
N ALA A 69 -9.18 -12.48 10.29
CA ALA A 69 -9.53 -11.08 10.32
C ALA A 69 -10.94 -10.84 10.89
N PRO A 70 -11.17 -9.72 11.61
CA PRO A 70 -12.50 -9.37 12.09
C PRO A 70 -13.54 -9.24 10.97
N GLN A 71 -13.10 -8.77 9.81
CA GLN A 71 -13.91 -8.65 8.60
C GLN A 71 -13.08 -8.96 7.36
N PRO A 72 -13.68 -9.56 6.31
CA PRO A 72 -12.99 -9.78 5.05
C PRO A 72 -12.70 -8.44 4.34
N PRO A 73 -11.60 -8.35 3.57
CA PRO A 73 -11.28 -7.17 2.78
C PRO A 73 -12.21 -7.03 1.57
N THR A 74 -12.39 -5.81 1.09
CA THR A 74 -13.07 -5.53 -0.18
C THR A 74 -12.15 -5.64 -1.38
N SER A 75 -10.87 -5.37 -1.17
CA SER A 75 -9.84 -5.45 -2.21
C SER A 75 -8.46 -5.56 -1.56
N LEU A 76 -7.48 -5.91 -2.40
CA LEU A 76 -6.10 -6.07 -2.03
C LEU A 76 -5.21 -5.25 -2.96
N ARG A 77 -4.14 -4.68 -2.41
CA ARG A 77 -3.11 -3.97 -3.17
C ARG A 77 -1.72 -4.43 -2.82
N TYR A 78 -0.79 -4.33 -3.77
CA TYR A 78 0.58 -4.80 -3.60
C TYR A 78 1.56 -3.94 -4.41
N PHE A 79 2.81 -3.81 -3.93
CA PHE A 79 3.83 -2.98 -4.59
C PHE A 79 4.91 -3.79 -5.33
N ARG A 80 4.96 -5.12 -5.12
CA ARG A 80 5.90 -6.01 -5.81
C ARG A 80 5.38 -6.43 -7.19
N TYR A 81 5.59 -5.58 -8.18
CA TYR A 81 5.13 -5.83 -9.57
C TYR A 81 5.61 -7.17 -10.14
N GLN A 82 6.82 -7.61 -9.82
CA GLN A 82 7.35 -8.92 -10.25
C GLN A 82 6.52 -10.12 -9.78
N MET A 83 5.76 -9.97 -8.70
CA MET A 83 4.90 -11.01 -8.14
C MET A 83 3.46 -10.95 -8.68
N GLN A 84 3.16 -9.98 -9.55
CA GLN A 84 1.80 -9.70 -10.04
C GLN A 84 1.08 -10.95 -10.57
N THR A 85 1.70 -11.73 -11.46
CA THR A 85 1.06 -12.92 -12.05
C THR A 85 0.64 -13.92 -10.98
N MET A 86 1.47 -14.10 -9.95
CA MET A 86 1.20 -15.03 -8.86
C MET A 86 0.11 -14.51 -7.92
N ILE A 87 0.19 -13.22 -7.57
CA ILE A 87 -0.79 -12.54 -6.71
C ILE A 87 -2.16 -12.52 -7.37
N GLN A 88 -2.24 -12.13 -8.65
CA GLN A 88 -3.50 -12.08 -9.40
C GLN A 88 -4.17 -13.45 -9.45
N ARG A 89 -3.43 -14.52 -9.81
CA ARG A 89 -3.97 -15.89 -9.81
C ARG A 89 -4.52 -16.33 -8.45
N ALA A 90 -3.79 -16.03 -7.37
CA ALA A 90 -4.23 -16.39 -6.02
C ALA A 90 -5.50 -15.63 -5.60
N CYS A 91 -5.58 -14.33 -5.92
CA CYS A 91 -6.71 -13.49 -5.56
C CYS A 91 -7.95 -13.79 -6.43
N GLU A 92 -7.78 -14.07 -7.72
CA GLU A 92 -8.85 -14.50 -8.63
C GLU A 92 -9.53 -15.79 -8.16
N ALA A 93 -8.76 -16.76 -7.65
CA ALA A 93 -9.29 -18.02 -7.14
C ALA A 93 -10.27 -17.85 -5.96
N ILE A 94 -10.15 -16.76 -5.21
CA ILE A 94 -11.01 -16.43 -4.05
C ILE A 94 -11.93 -15.22 -4.32
N ASN A 95 -12.02 -14.74 -5.57
CA ASN A 95 -12.79 -13.57 -5.98
C ASN A 95 -12.44 -12.28 -5.21
N LEU A 96 -11.17 -12.09 -4.85
CA LEU A 96 -10.67 -10.87 -4.22
C LEU A 96 -10.07 -9.94 -5.28
N PRO A 97 -10.62 -8.73 -5.50
CA PRO A 97 -10.03 -7.78 -6.44
C PRO A 97 -8.62 -7.37 -5.97
N ALA A 98 -7.61 -7.58 -6.81
CA ALA A 98 -6.23 -7.22 -6.51
C ALA A 98 -5.68 -6.23 -7.55
N ARG A 99 -5.05 -5.14 -7.08
CA ARG A 99 -4.42 -4.15 -7.96
C ARG A 99 -2.98 -3.83 -7.53
N PRO A 100 -2.05 -3.66 -8.49
CA PRO A 100 -0.75 -3.11 -8.15
C PRO A 100 -0.90 -1.66 -7.69
N SER A 101 -0.25 -1.29 -6.60
CA SER A 101 -0.30 0.06 -6.03
C SER A 101 0.98 0.38 -5.27
N ARG A 102 1.41 1.64 -5.34
CA ARG A 102 2.49 2.14 -4.47
C ARG A 102 1.96 2.64 -3.13
N ARG A 103 0.64 2.83 -3.01
CA ARG A 103 -0.07 3.32 -1.82
C ARG A 103 -0.23 2.20 -0.78
N THR A 104 0.87 1.55 -0.43
CA THR A 104 0.95 0.45 0.56
C THR A 104 1.58 0.97 1.86
N VAL A 105 1.07 2.08 2.38
CA VAL A 105 1.74 2.87 3.42
C VAL A 105 1.86 2.08 4.73
N ALA A 106 0.81 1.37 5.13
CA ALA A 106 0.80 0.58 6.37
C ALA A 106 1.82 -0.57 6.31
N LEU A 107 1.86 -1.26 5.18
CA LEU A 107 2.78 -2.34 4.89
C LEU A 107 4.22 -1.85 4.79
N GLN A 108 4.48 -0.68 4.18
CA GLN A 108 5.82 -0.10 4.13
C GLN A 108 6.33 0.24 5.53
N GLN A 109 5.48 0.84 6.38
CA GLN A 109 5.84 1.11 7.78
C GLN A 109 6.16 -0.20 8.52
N TRP A 110 5.27 -1.20 8.41
CA TRP A 110 5.48 -2.49 9.06
C TRP A 110 6.75 -3.21 8.57
N LEU A 111 7.02 -3.20 7.27
CA LEU A 111 8.26 -3.75 6.69
C LEU A 111 9.50 -3.00 7.21
N SER A 112 9.45 -1.67 7.30
CA SER A 112 10.54 -0.86 7.84
C SER A 112 10.83 -1.25 9.29
N ASP A 113 9.81 -1.33 10.13
CA ASP A 113 9.95 -1.72 11.53
C ASP A 113 10.52 -3.13 11.68
N ARG A 114 10.04 -4.07 10.85
CA ARG A 114 10.54 -5.45 10.84
C ARG A 114 11.99 -5.53 10.39
N ASN A 115 12.40 -4.75 9.39
CA ASN A 115 13.79 -4.69 8.95
C ASN A 115 14.74 -4.12 10.00
N GLN A 116 14.25 -3.21 10.85
CA GLN A 116 15.07 -2.60 11.91
C GLN A 116 15.12 -3.43 13.19
N SER A 117 13.99 -4.02 13.59
CA SER A 117 13.85 -4.60 14.93
C SER A 117 13.56 -6.11 14.94
N PHE A 118 12.87 -6.64 13.93
CA PHE A 118 12.43 -8.04 13.93
C PHE A 118 13.45 -8.97 13.24
N TYR A 119 13.72 -8.77 11.95
CA TYR A 119 14.58 -9.68 11.17
C TYR A 119 16.02 -9.76 11.71
N PRO A 120 16.68 -8.66 12.14
CA PRO A 120 18.01 -8.73 12.71
C PRO A 120 18.12 -9.59 13.96
N ALA A 121 17.01 -9.79 14.69
CA ALA A 121 16.95 -10.63 15.88
C ALA A 121 16.61 -12.10 15.58
N GLN A 122 16.29 -12.45 14.32
CA GLN A 122 15.91 -13.81 13.97
C GLN A 122 17.13 -14.69 13.65
N PRO A 123 17.04 -16.00 13.91
CA PRO A 123 18.04 -16.97 13.43
C PRO A 123 18.19 -16.92 11.91
N GLY A 124 19.44 -17.02 11.44
CA GLY A 124 19.76 -17.00 10.02
C GLY A 124 19.74 -15.62 9.37
N TYR A 125 19.67 -14.53 10.14
CA TYR A 125 19.75 -13.18 9.58
C TYR A 125 21.03 -12.95 8.78
N THR A 126 20.89 -12.27 7.64
CA THR A 126 22.02 -11.85 6.80
C THR A 126 21.81 -10.41 6.31
N ASP A 127 22.89 -9.62 6.39
CA ASP A 127 22.99 -8.27 5.84
C ASP A 127 23.39 -8.26 4.35
N ALA A 128 23.66 -9.45 3.78
CA ALA A 128 24.01 -9.57 2.37
C ALA A 128 22.89 -8.98 1.50
N PRO A 129 23.22 -8.19 0.47
CA PRO A 129 22.22 -7.56 -0.37
C PRO A 129 21.34 -8.63 -1.02
N THR A 130 20.03 -8.40 -1.03
CA THR A 130 19.11 -9.24 -1.78
C THR A 130 19.26 -8.90 -3.26
N PRO A 131 19.47 -9.88 -4.15
CA PRO A 131 19.47 -9.62 -5.58
C PRO A 131 18.20 -8.87 -5.97
N ALA A 132 18.34 -7.67 -6.51
CA ALA A 132 17.22 -6.86 -6.92
C ALA A 132 16.61 -7.48 -8.18
N VAL A 133 15.64 -8.39 -8.01
CA VAL A 133 14.77 -8.88 -9.09
C VAL A 133 13.59 -7.91 -9.30
N ALA A 134 13.70 -6.68 -8.79
CA ALA A 134 12.67 -5.67 -8.90
C ALA A 134 12.50 -5.26 -10.36
N ALA A 135 11.43 -5.74 -10.99
CA ALA A 135 10.91 -5.09 -12.17
C ALA A 135 10.59 -3.64 -11.77
N PRO A 136 11.17 -2.62 -12.45
CA PRO A 136 10.83 -1.24 -12.13
C PRO A 136 9.33 -1.05 -12.33
N PRO A 137 8.67 -0.24 -11.48
CA PRO A 137 7.28 0.11 -11.72
C PRO A 137 7.15 0.70 -13.13
N PRO A 138 5.99 0.52 -13.80
CA PRO A 138 5.78 1.08 -15.12
C PRO A 138 6.02 2.59 -15.09
N SER A 139 6.66 3.11 -16.15
CA SER A 139 6.89 4.55 -16.27
C SER A 139 5.56 5.30 -16.19
N PRO A 140 5.51 6.43 -15.45
CA PRO A 140 4.32 7.24 -15.36
C PRO A 140 3.92 7.72 -16.76
N ARG A 141 2.61 7.76 -17.01
CA ARG A 141 2.05 8.24 -18.27
C ARG A 141 1.36 9.59 -18.03
N PRO A 142 1.33 10.48 -19.04
CA PRO A 142 0.57 11.71 -18.94
C PRO A 142 -0.89 11.42 -18.56
N LEU A 143 -1.45 12.25 -17.67
CA LEU A 143 -2.86 12.16 -17.32
C LEU A 143 -3.72 12.43 -18.58
N PRO A 144 -4.74 11.59 -18.87
CA PRO A 144 -5.65 11.84 -19.98
C PRO A 144 -6.27 13.23 -19.90
N ASP A 145 -6.44 13.91 -21.04
CA ASP A 145 -6.94 15.28 -21.08
C ASP A 145 -8.34 15.41 -20.44
N ALA A 146 -9.17 14.38 -20.57
CA ALA A 146 -10.48 14.30 -19.93
C ALA A 146 -10.42 14.40 -18.39
N LEU A 147 -9.27 14.07 -17.78
CA LEU A 147 -9.03 14.06 -16.35
C LEU A 147 -8.20 15.28 -15.87
N ARG A 148 -7.85 16.19 -16.78
CA ARG A 148 -7.21 17.46 -16.40
C ARG A 148 -8.28 18.48 -16.03
N GLY A 149 -8.18 19.04 -14.83
CA GLY A 149 -8.98 20.18 -14.41
C GLY A 149 -8.59 21.45 -15.16
N GLN A 150 -9.52 22.41 -15.19
CA GLN A 150 -9.38 23.65 -15.95
C GLN A 150 -8.51 24.67 -15.23
N GLN A 151 -8.60 24.74 -13.91
CA GLN A 151 -7.80 25.65 -13.10
C GLN A 151 -7.28 24.94 -11.85
N TRP A 152 -6.13 25.40 -11.39
CA TRP A 152 -5.36 24.75 -10.34
C TRP A 152 -4.88 25.82 -9.36
N ALA A 153 -4.89 25.50 -8.06
CA ALA A 153 -4.30 26.36 -7.04
C ALA A 153 -3.50 25.52 -6.04
N PHE A 154 -2.29 25.98 -5.72
CA PHE A 154 -1.56 25.46 -4.57
C PHE A 154 -2.18 26.01 -3.29
N VAL A 155 -2.46 25.13 -2.35
CA VAL A 155 -3.01 25.47 -1.04
C VAL A 155 -2.19 24.82 0.05
N SER A 156 -2.43 25.20 1.29
CA SER A 156 -1.86 24.49 2.43
C SER A 156 -2.86 24.53 3.58
N LEU A 157 -2.89 23.45 4.35
CA LEU A 157 -3.64 23.35 5.59
C LEU A 157 -2.65 23.10 6.72
N ALA A 158 -2.91 23.65 7.90
CA ALA A 158 -2.13 23.31 9.09
C ALA A 158 -2.37 21.84 9.45
N ALA A 159 -1.35 21.13 9.94
CA ALA A 159 -1.45 19.73 10.35
C ALA A 159 -2.59 19.49 11.36
N ALA A 160 -2.83 20.46 12.25
CA ALA A 160 -3.94 20.42 13.20
C ALA A 160 -5.32 20.32 12.53
N ALA A 161 -5.51 20.87 11.32
CA ALA A 161 -6.78 20.83 10.61
C ALA A 161 -7.20 19.40 10.20
N PHE A 162 -6.24 18.48 10.09
CA PHE A 162 -6.52 17.07 9.75
C PHE A 162 -7.01 16.26 10.95
N GLN A 163 -7.05 16.83 12.16
CA GLN A 163 -7.71 16.20 13.30
C GLN A 163 -9.21 16.01 13.03
N ASP A 164 -9.81 16.94 12.29
CA ASP A 164 -11.22 16.91 11.90
C ASP A 164 -11.46 16.10 10.62
N TRP A 165 -10.47 15.32 10.13
CA TRP A 165 -10.56 14.57 8.88
C TRP A 165 -11.81 13.68 8.81
N SER A 166 -12.16 13.04 9.93
CA SER A 166 -13.34 12.17 10.02
C SER A 166 -14.68 12.92 9.85
N GLU A 167 -14.67 14.25 10.01
CA GLU A 167 -15.84 15.12 9.83
C GLU A 167 -15.92 15.69 8.40
N TRP A 168 -14.86 15.56 7.60
CA TRP A 168 -14.84 16.09 6.23
C TRP A 168 -15.72 15.24 5.32
N ASP A 169 -16.54 15.92 4.51
CA ASP A 169 -17.37 15.28 3.49
C ASP A 169 -16.52 14.87 2.28
N ILE A 170 -15.84 13.72 2.40
CA ILE A 170 -14.95 13.17 1.36
C ILE A 170 -15.64 11.98 0.69
N ASP A 171 -16.26 12.22 -0.46
CA ASP A 171 -16.86 11.17 -1.28
C ASP A 171 -15.81 10.17 -1.84
N PHE A 172 -14.64 10.70 -2.22
CA PHE A 172 -13.57 9.95 -2.88
C PHE A 172 -12.22 10.30 -2.29
N GLY A 173 -11.65 9.40 -1.51
CA GLY A 173 -10.35 9.61 -0.92
C GLY A 173 -9.78 8.36 -0.30
N GLU A 174 -8.49 8.42 0.01
CA GLU A 174 -7.89 7.56 1.02
C GLU A 174 -7.12 8.47 1.96
N SER A 175 -7.04 8.07 3.22
CA SER A 175 -6.28 8.75 4.25
C SER A 175 -4.97 8.01 4.51
N PHE A 176 -4.07 8.68 5.20
CA PHE A 176 -2.84 8.10 5.72
C PHE A 176 -2.51 8.80 7.04
N PRO A 177 -1.88 8.09 7.99
CA PRO A 177 -1.55 8.67 9.27
C PRO A 177 -0.55 9.79 9.07
N LEU A 178 -0.81 10.92 9.73
CA LEU A 178 0.17 11.98 9.80
C LEU A 178 1.23 11.56 10.81
N THR A 179 2.49 11.52 10.40
CA THR A 179 3.61 11.37 11.32
C THR A 179 3.50 12.44 12.42
N PRO A 180 3.78 12.14 13.70
CA PRO A 180 3.74 13.13 14.76
C PRO A 180 4.51 14.40 14.37
N MET A 181 3.78 15.52 14.24
CA MET A 181 4.32 16.82 13.84
C MET A 181 3.59 17.94 14.58
N ALA A 182 4.21 19.12 14.67
CA ALA A 182 3.58 20.26 15.32
C ALA A 182 2.34 20.71 14.52
N GLY A 183 1.27 21.10 15.22
CA GLY A 183 -0.02 21.41 14.59
C GLY A 183 0.03 22.54 13.56
N GLU A 184 0.97 23.48 13.70
CA GLU A 184 1.18 24.62 12.79
C GLU A 184 1.90 24.25 11.49
N VAL A 185 2.46 23.03 11.39
CA VAL A 185 3.16 22.59 10.18
C VAL A 185 2.21 22.64 8.99
N ALA A 186 2.58 23.41 7.97
CA ALA A 186 1.81 23.53 6.74
C ALA A 186 1.95 22.26 5.89
N ILE A 187 0.83 21.59 5.63
CA ILE A 187 0.73 20.47 4.71
C ILE A 187 0.29 21.01 3.35
N PRO A 188 1.15 20.92 2.31
CA PRO A 188 0.83 21.42 0.99
C PRO A 188 -0.22 20.54 0.31
N GLY A 189 -1.10 21.18 -0.44
CA GLY A 189 -2.15 20.54 -1.20
C GLY A 189 -2.38 21.24 -2.53
N LEU A 190 -3.27 20.66 -3.33
CA LEU A 190 -3.61 21.14 -4.66
C LEU A 190 -5.13 21.12 -4.81
N LEU A 191 -5.70 22.27 -5.17
CA LEU A 191 -7.11 22.37 -5.56
C LEU A 191 -7.23 22.33 -7.07
N ILE A 192 -8.21 21.54 -7.52
CA ILE A 192 -8.56 21.41 -8.94
C ILE A 192 -9.97 21.95 -9.11
N PHE A 193 -10.10 23.07 -9.82
CA PHE A 193 -11.41 23.65 -10.13
C PHE A 193 -11.92 23.10 -11.46
N SER A 194 -13.14 22.55 -11.42
CA SER A 194 -13.79 22.01 -12.60
C SER A 194 -15.30 21.99 -12.44
N PRO A 195 -16.09 22.28 -13.51
CA PRO A 195 -17.52 21.99 -13.52
C PRO A 195 -17.82 20.48 -13.45
N ARG A 196 -16.80 19.62 -13.59
CA ARG A 196 -16.88 18.16 -13.47
C ARG A 196 -16.16 17.64 -12.22
N ALA A 197 -16.05 18.44 -11.15
CA ALA A 197 -15.24 18.12 -9.97
C ALA A 197 -15.53 16.73 -9.38
N THR A 198 -16.79 16.39 -9.14
CA THR A 198 -17.18 15.07 -8.60
C THR A 198 -16.77 13.92 -9.53
N ALA A 199 -17.00 14.07 -10.84
CA ALA A 199 -16.58 13.06 -11.81
C ALA A 199 -15.05 12.94 -11.87
N LEU A 200 -14.31 14.05 -11.83
CA LEU A 200 -12.85 14.01 -11.78
C LEU A 200 -12.35 13.29 -10.53
N ALA A 201 -12.91 13.58 -9.35
CA ALA A 201 -12.55 12.92 -8.10
C ALA A 201 -12.80 11.41 -8.16
N ALA A 202 -13.96 10.98 -8.66
CA ALA A 202 -14.31 9.57 -8.83
C ALA A 202 -13.36 8.84 -9.80
N TRP A 203 -12.97 9.47 -10.90
CA TRP A 203 -12.03 8.86 -11.84
C TRP A 203 -10.61 8.81 -11.27
N MET A 204 -10.18 9.88 -10.58
CA MET A 204 -8.85 9.96 -9.98
C MET A 204 -8.67 8.97 -8.82
N SER A 205 -9.73 8.63 -8.07
CA SER A 205 -9.64 7.59 -7.01
C SER A 205 -9.32 6.19 -7.56
N GLY A 206 -9.66 5.95 -8.83
CA GLY A 206 -9.31 4.73 -9.55
C GLY A 206 -7.88 4.72 -10.12
N LEU A 207 -7.17 5.86 -10.11
CA LEU A 207 -5.83 5.98 -10.68
C LEU A 207 -4.72 5.88 -9.63
N GLU A 208 -3.62 5.25 -10.02
CA GLU A 208 -2.35 5.33 -9.31
C GLU A 208 -1.58 6.58 -9.79
N LEU A 209 -1.89 7.73 -9.18
CA LEU A 209 -1.20 8.98 -9.48
C LEU A 209 0.25 8.91 -8.98
N ALA A 210 1.20 9.19 -9.88
CA ALA A 210 2.63 9.09 -9.58
C ALA A 210 3.19 10.39 -8.99
N TYR A 211 3.06 11.50 -9.73
CA TYR A 211 3.51 12.82 -9.33
C TYR A 211 2.87 13.89 -10.21
N TRP A 212 3.02 15.13 -9.79
CA TRP A 212 2.72 16.32 -10.58
C TRP A 212 4.03 16.88 -11.14
N ARG A 213 4.02 17.31 -12.40
CA ARG A 213 5.13 18.05 -13.00
C ARG A 213 4.58 19.39 -13.47
N VAL A 214 5.10 20.46 -12.87
CA VAL A 214 4.82 21.83 -13.33
C VAL A 214 5.79 22.11 -14.47
N GLU A 215 5.24 22.37 -15.66
CA GLU A 215 6.04 22.84 -16.79
C GLU A 215 6.17 24.36 -16.66
N ALA A 216 7.40 24.86 -16.58
CA ALA A 216 7.64 26.29 -16.68
C ALA A 216 7.35 26.69 -18.14
N GLY A 217 6.42 27.64 -18.31
CA GLY A 217 6.14 28.28 -19.60
C GLY A 217 7.26 29.21 -20.02
#